data_AF-A0A929V706-F1
#
_entry.id   AF-A0A929V706-F1
#
_cell.length_a   1.000
_cell.length_b   1.000
_cell.length_c   1.000
_cell.angle_alpha   90.00
_cell.angle_beta   90.00
_cell.angle_gamma   90.00
#
_symmetry.space_group_name_H-M   'P 1'
#
loop_
_entity.id
_entity.type
_entity.pdbx_description
1 polymer ?
#
loop_
_entity_poly.entity_id
_entity_poly.type
_entity_poly.pdbx_seq_one_letter_code
_entity_poly.pdbx_strand_id
1 'polypeptide(L)' 'MKFGKTEDLPAPENGVYYIVSVITANAAKAEGRGTDDLVITADPVRDADGRIIGCKRFALV' A
#
# COMPACT_ATOMS: atom_id res chain seq x y z
N MET A 1 5.76 -14.33 -9.87
CA MET A 1 5.22 -14.36 -8.50
C MET A 1 3.70 -14.49 -8.60
N LYS A 2 3.06 -15.26 -7.72
CA LYS A 2 1.59 -15.41 -7.69
C LYS A 2 1.10 -14.87 -6.35
N PHE A 3 0.18 -13.91 -6.39
CA PHE A 3 -0.48 -13.38 -5.20
C PHE A 3 -1.78 -14.15 -4.92
N GLY A 4 -2.22 -14.14 -3.66
CA GLY A 4 -3.61 -14.50 -3.32
C GLY A 4 -4.58 -13.43 -3.79
N LYS A 5 -5.88 -13.71 -3.65
CA LYS A 5 -6.90 -12.72 -3.97
C LYS A 5 -6.85 -11.57 -2.97
N THR A 6 -7.08 -10.33 -3.39
CA THR A 6 -7.31 -9.23 -2.43
C THR A 6 -8.62 -9.46 -1.66
N GLU A 7 -8.59 -9.30 -0.34
CA GLU A 7 -9.73 -9.45 0.56
C GLU A 7 -10.01 -8.11 1.23
N ASP A 8 -11.29 -7.71 1.25
CA ASP A 8 -11.78 -6.46 1.82
C ASP A 8 -11.09 -5.17 1.33
N LEU A 9 -10.42 -5.22 0.17
CA LEU A 9 -9.87 -4.04 -0.50
C LEU A 9 -11.02 -3.23 -1.12
N PRO A 10 -11.30 -2.01 -0.64
CA PRO A 10 -12.44 -1.25 -1.15
C PRO A 10 -12.27 -0.86 -2.62
N ALA A 11 -13.38 -0.55 -3.29
CA ALA A 11 -13.32 0.08 -4.60
C ALA A 11 -12.71 1.51 -4.49
N PRO A 12 -12.05 2.02 -5.55
CA PRO A 12 -11.57 3.39 -5.57
C PRO A 12 -12.72 4.39 -5.37
N GLU A 13 -12.50 5.40 -4.53
CA GLU A 13 -13.43 6.50 -4.30
C GLU A 13 -12.71 7.83 -4.56
N ASN A 14 -13.41 8.77 -5.19
CA ASN A 14 -12.80 10.03 -5.61
C ASN A 14 -12.32 10.84 -4.39
N GLY A 15 -11.05 11.23 -4.38
CA GLY A 15 -10.42 11.95 -3.28
C GLY A 15 -10.03 11.09 -2.07
N VAL A 16 -10.21 9.77 -2.14
CA VAL A 16 -9.82 8.83 -1.08
C VAL A 16 -8.57 8.05 -1.52
N TYR A 17 -7.60 7.97 -0.62
CA TYR A 17 -6.40 7.15 -0.80
C TYR A 17 -6.33 6.10 0.31
N TYR A 18 -5.99 4.86 -0.07
CA TYR A 18 -5.81 3.76 0.87
C TYR A 18 -4.32 3.50 1.09
N ILE A 19 -3.90 3.52 2.36
CA ILE A 19 -2.55 3.11 2.75
C ILE A 19 -2.55 1.59 2.90
N VAL A 20 -1.80 0.92 2.05
CA VAL A 20 -1.75 -0.55 1.99
C VAL A 20 -0.32 -1.07 2.03
N SER A 21 -0.16 -2.37 2.21
CA SER A 21 1.14 -3.02 2.03
C SER A 21 1.51 -3.11 0.55
N VAL A 22 2.81 -3.18 0.25
CA VAL A 22 3.30 -3.41 -1.13
C VAL A 22 2.80 -4.72 -1.73
N ILE A 23 2.53 -5.73 -0.90
CA ILE A 23 1.98 -7.02 -1.35
C ILE A 23 0.53 -6.84 -1.80
N THR A 24 -0.28 -6.12 -1.03
CA THR A 24 -1.68 -5.81 -1.38
C THR A 24 -1.78 -4.99 -2.66
N ALA A 25 -0.96 -3.94 -2.80
CA ALA A 25 -0.95 -3.12 -4.02
C ALA A 25 -0.56 -3.93 -5.27
N ASN A 26 0.45 -4.80 -5.15
CA ASN A 26 0.84 -5.66 -6.26
C ASN A 26 -0.20 -6.75 -6.58
N ALA A 27 -0.90 -7.28 -5.57
CA ALA A 27 -2.00 -8.21 -5.78
C ALA A 27 -3.15 -7.55 -6.54
N ALA A 28 -3.59 -6.36 -6.09
CA ALA A 28 -4.63 -5.57 -6.76
C ALA A 28 -4.27 -5.27 -8.23
N LYS A 29 -3.02 -4.87 -8.49
CA LYS A 29 -2.50 -4.63 -9.83
C LYS A 29 -2.53 -5.90 -10.70
N ALA A 30 -2.15 -7.05 -10.14
CA ALA A 30 -2.18 -8.33 -10.84
C ALA A 30 -3.60 -8.81 -11.15
N GLU A 31 -4.59 -8.39 -10.36
CA GLU A 31 -6.02 -8.65 -10.57
C GLU A 31 -6.66 -7.67 -11.58
N GLY A 32 -5.94 -6.64 -12.02
CA GLY A 32 -6.44 -5.62 -12.95
C GLY A 32 -7.24 -4.50 -12.27
N ARG A 33 -7.23 -4.40 -10.93
CA ARG A 33 -7.73 -3.21 -10.23
C ARG A 33 -6.75 -2.06 -10.46
N GLY A 34 -7.25 -0.87 -10.80
CA GLY A 34 -6.44 0.35 -10.81
C GLY A 34 -5.78 0.59 -9.44
N THR A 35 -4.57 1.15 -9.43
CA THR A 35 -3.78 1.38 -8.21
C THR A 35 -3.49 2.86 -7.95
N ASP A 36 -4.14 3.76 -8.68
CA ASP A 36 -3.92 5.21 -8.59
C ASP A 36 -4.36 5.79 -7.23
N ASP A 37 -5.23 5.07 -6.50
CA ASP A 37 -5.71 5.39 -5.15
C ASP A 37 -4.94 4.63 -4.04
N LEU A 38 -4.02 3.74 -4.39
CA LEU A 38 -3.27 2.93 -3.43
C LEU A 38 -1.89 3.53 -3.19
N VAL A 39 -1.57 3.75 -1.92
CA VAL A 39 -0.25 4.22 -1.50
C VAL A 39 0.40 3.27 -0.52
N ILE A 40 1.71 3.18 -0.59
CA ILE A 40 2.54 2.44 0.36
C ILE A 40 3.36 3.41 1.20
N THR A 41 3.71 3.01 2.42
CA THR A 41 4.65 3.77 3.26
C THR A 41 6.05 3.73 2.65
N ALA A 42 6.73 4.88 2.61
CA ALA A 42 8.11 5.00 2.16
C ALA A 42 8.93 5.84 3.16
N ASP A 43 10.25 5.60 3.20
CA ASP A 43 11.17 6.29 4.13
C ASP A 43 10.77 6.09 5.61
N PRO A 44 10.95 4.85 6.13
CA PRO A 44 10.51 4.50 7.47
C PRO A 44 11.30 5.27 8.53
N VAL A 45 10.59 5.80 9.52
CA VAL A 45 11.17 6.39 10.72
C VAL A 45 11.38 5.28 11.72
N ARG A 46 12.57 5.22 12.31
CA ARG A 46 12.96 4.19 13.28
C ARG A 46 13.28 4.79 14.63
N ASP A 47 12.96 4.06 15.70
CA ASP A 47 13.40 4.38 17.06
C ASP A 47 14.89 4.00 17.26
N ALA A 48 15.41 4.24 18.47
CA ALA A 48 16.79 3.94 18.82
C ALA A 48 17.14 2.44 18.76
N ASP A 49 16.14 1.56 18.89
CA ASP A 49 16.28 0.11 18.79
C ASP A 49 16.05 -0.39 17.35
N GLY A 50 15.87 0.52 16.38
CA GLY A 50 15.65 0.20 14.98
C GLY A 50 14.23 -0.22 14.61
N ARG A 51 13.25 -0.15 15.52
CA ARG A 51 11.85 -0.49 15.24
C ARG A 51 11.21 0.60 14.39
N ILE A 52 10.40 0.19 13.41
CA ILE A 52 9.65 1.15 12.58
C ILE A 52 8.51 1.74 13.41
N ILE A 53 8.51 3.06 13.58
CA ILE A 53 7.48 3.82 14.32
C ILE A 53 6.65 4.75 13.44
N GLY A 54 6.94 4.80 12.13
CA GLY A 54 6.22 5.63 11.18
C GLY A 54 6.93 5.72 9.84
N CYS A 55 6.52 6.67 9.01
CA CYS A 55 7.14 6.96 7.71
C CYS A 55 7.06 8.47 7.42
N LYS A 56 7.97 8.97 6.57
CA LYS A 56 8.01 10.39 6.19
C LYS A 56 7.22 10.71 4.93
N ARG A 57 6.89 9.70 4.13
CA ARG A 57 6.22 9.85 2.84
C ARG A 57 5.41 8.62 2.46
N PHE A 58 4.50 8.85 1.54
CA PHE A 58 3.79 7.81 0.81
C PHE A 58 4.31 7.73 -0.62
N ALA A 59 4.23 6.56 -1.23
CA ALA A 59 4.59 6.32 -2.63
C ALA A 59 3.48 5.57 -3.36
N LEU A 60 3.33 5.86 -4.66
CA LEU A 60 2.44 5.14 -5.57
C LEU A 60 3.12 3.87 -6.11
N VAL A 61 2.33 2.87 -6.53
CA VAL A 61 2.78 1.52 -6.97
C VAL A 61 2.48 1.23 -8.43
#